data_AF-A0A2P5F575-F1
#
_entry.id   AF-A0A2P5F575-F1
#
_cell.length_a   1.000
_cell.length_b   1.000
_cell.length_c   1.000
_cell.angle_alpha   90.00
_cell.angle_beta   90.00
_cell.angle_gamma   90.00
#
_symmetry.space_group_name_H-M   'P 1'
#
loop_
_entity.id
_entity.type
_entity.pdbx_description
1 polymer ?
#
loop_
_entity_poly.entity_id
_entity_poly.type
_entity_poly.pdbx_seq_one_letter_code
_entity_poly.pdbx_strand_id
1 'polypeptide(L)'
;MAALSIGLATAIPAVRTFPRRTHFRPSRISCIGWDPEGLFGPPQTGHIARREFKRRLEKDSEAREAFERQVLEEKARREALRQSRVAPDSPAALIEYFLDTEAQDIEFEIARLRPRLTEEFFSHLQLELGQLRFAVPKTEDMEDRLIELEALQKALLEGTEAYDKMQIDLVKAKESLMKILTSKDVKATLLEMVEQNALNRSLLALLDENIANAHRGNQLSLLQTITEPKFR
;
A
#
# COMPACT_ATOMS: atom_id res chain seq x y z
N MET A 1 -13.89 -31.34 64.63
CA MET A 1 -15.21 -31.80 65.12
C MET A 1 -16.28 -31.29 64.17
N ALA A 2 -17.16 -32.19 63.76
CA ALA A 2 -18.01 -32.11 62.56
C ALA A 2 -19.10 -31.03 62.58
N ALA A 3 -19.53 -30.60 61.38
CA ALA A 3 -20.94 -30.65 60.97
C ALA A 3 -21.06 -30.45 59.45
N LEU A 4 -21.63 -31.45 58.77
CA LEU A 4 -22.12 -31.42 57.39
C LEU A 4 -23.56 -30.86 57.37
N SER A 5 -23.92 -30.10 56.34
CA SER A 5 -25.19 -30.20 55.57
C SER A 5 -25.32 -28.99 54.62
N ILE A 6 -25.26 -29.20 53.29
CA ILE A 6 -26.37 -29.41 52.34
C ILE A 6 -27.19 -28.13 52.08
N GLY A 7 -27.04 -27.57 50.87
CA GLY A 7 -27.97 -26.62 50.25
C GLY A 7 -28.07 -26.92 48.76
N LEU A 8 -29.27 -27.30 48.32
CA LEU A 8 -29.59 -27.96 47.06
C LEU A 8 -29.37 -27.09 45.81
N ALA A 9 -28.76 -27.67 44.78
CA ALA A 9 -28.77 -27.15 43.43
C ALA A 9 -30.09 -27.50 42.73
N THR A 10 -30.83 -26.48 42.29
CA THR A 10 -32.04 -26.62 41.47
C THR A 10 -31.66 -27.08 40.06
N ALA A 11 -31.94 -28.34 39.74
CA ALA A 11 -31.81 -28.88 38.39
C ALA A 11 -33.06 -28.55 37.56
N ILE A 12 -32.87 -27.82 36.45
CA ILE A 12 -33.91 -27.59 35.43
C ILE A 12 -33.98 -28.85 34.56
N PRO A 13 -35.14 -29.49 34.36
CA PRO A 13 -35.26 -30.63 33.46
C PRO A 13 -35.17 -30.17 32.01
N ALA A 14 -34.08 -30.56 31.32
CA ALA A 14 -33.99 -30.45 29.88
C ALA A 14 -34.96 -31.46 29.24
N VAL A 15 -36.06 -30.95 28.67
CA VAL A 15 -36.98 -31.74 27.85
C VAL A 15 -36.21 -32.26 26.64
N ARG A 16 -35.89 -33.56 26.66
CA ARG A 16 -35.33 -34.27 25.50
C ARG A 16 -36.45 -34.50 24.49
N THR A 17 -36.65 -33.57 23.58
CA THR A 17 -37.39 -33.84 22.35
C THR A 17 -36.55 -34.76 21.48
N PHE A 18 -36.88 -36.05 21.46
CA PHE A 18 -36.31 -36.99 20.50
C PHE A 18 -36.66 -36.51 19.09
N PRO A 19 -35.68 -36.28 18.19
CA PRO A 19 -36.01 -35.96 16.82
C PRO A 19 -36.67 -37.20 16.21
N ARG A 20 -37.94 -37.07 15.86
CA ARG A 20 -38.66 -38.06 15.05
C ARG A 20 -37.84 -38.20 13.77
N ARG A 21 -37.13 -39.33 13.60
CA ARG A 21 -36.42 -39.66 12.37
C ARG A 21 -37.48 -39.80 11.27
N THR A 22 -37.86 -38.69 10.66
CA THR A 22 -38.50 -38.71 9.36
C THR A 22 -37.47 -39.31 8.42
N HIS A 23 -37.68 -40.56 8.02
CA HIS A 23 -36.93 -41.15 6.92
C HIS A 23 -37.18 -40.31 5.68
N PHE A 24 -36.36 -39.27 5.51
CA PHE A 24 -36.21 -38.60 4.23
C PHE A 24 -35.53 -39.62 3.33
N ARG A 25 -36.35 -40.47 2.69
CA ARG A 25 -35.88 -41.19 1.51
C ARG A 25 -35.52 -40.08 0.53
N PRO A 26 -34.27 -39.97 0.07
CA PRO A 26 -34.01 -39.11 -1.06
C PRO A 26 -34.89 -39.68 -2.18
N SER A 27 -35.89 -38.92 -2.62
CA SER A 27 -36.54 -39.16 -3.89
C SER A 27 -35.44 -39.06 -4.94
N ARG A 28 -34.82 -40.19 -5.25
CA ARG A 28 -33.85 -40.32 -6.32
C ARG A 28 -34.67 -40.03 -7.57
N ILE A 29 -34.53 -38.82 -8.11
CA ILE A 29 -35.16 -38.42 -9.36
C ILE A 29 -34.61 -39.39 -10.41
N SER A 30 -35.36 -40.45 -10.70
CA SER A 30 -35.13 -41.31 -11.84
C SER A 30 -35.59 -40.54 -13.06
N CYS A 31 -34.63 -40.08 -13.85
CA CYS A 31 -34.77 -39.70 -15.25
C CYS A 31 -36.18 -39.26 -15.66
N ILE A 32 -36.50 -37.97 -15.58
CA ILE A 32 -37.52 -37.41 -16.48
C ILE A 32 -36.84 -37.28 -17.84
N GLY A 33 -36.60 -38.43 -18.47
CA GLY A 33 -36.14 -38.55 -19.86
C GLY A 33 -37.34 -38.52 -20.81
N TRP A 34 -38.31 -37.65 -20.55
CA TRP A 34 -39.38 -37.37 -21.48
C TRP A 34 -39.15 -35.97 -22.04
N ASP A 35 -38.40 -35.94 -23.14
CA ASP A 35 -38.30 -34.80 -24.04
C ASP A 35 -38.53 -35.34 -25.46
N PRO A 36 -39.79 -35.53 -25.88
CA PRO A 36 -40.12 -36.15 -27.17
C PRO A 36 -39.71 -35.29 -28.38
N GLU A 37 -39.49 -33.99 -28.17
CA GLU A 37 -39.13 -33.02 -29.21
C GLU A 37 -37.63 -32.65 -29.19
N GLY A 38 -36.86 -33.18 -28.23
CA GLY A 38 -35.42 -32.96 -28.12
C GLY A 38 -35.02 -31.49 -27.93
N LEU A 39 -35.90 -30.67 -27.34
CA LEU A 39 -35.69 -29.24 -27.17
C LEU A 39 -34.68 -28.92 -26.06
N PHE A 40 -34.52 -29.81 -25.09
CA PHE A 40 -33.61 -29.68 -23.98
C PHE A 40 -32.43 -30.63 -24.17
N GLY A 41 -31.25 -30.04 -24.43
CA GLY A 41 -30.00 -30.79 -24.53
C GLY A 41 -29.69 -31.63 -23.27
N PRO A 42 -28.66 -32.49 -23.33
CA PRO A 42 -28.34 -33.41 -22.24
C PRO A 42 -28.14 -32.65 -20.90
N PRO A 43 -28.56 -33.24 -19.76
CA PRO A 43 -28.49 -32.58 -18.47
C PRO A 43 -27.05 -32.18 -18.16
N GLN A 44 -26.80 -30.87 -18.02
CA GLN A 44 -25.49 -30.37 -17.62
C GLN A 44 -25.27 -30.65 -16.13
N THR A 45 -24.16 -31.30 -15.81
CA THR A 45 -23.76 -31.58 -14.43
C THR A 45 -22.80 -30.49 -13.92
N GLY A 46 -22.58 -30.42 -12.60
CA GLY A 46 -21.59 -29.50 -12.02
C GLY A 46 -22.07 -28.06 -11.73
N HIS A 47 -23.36 -27.76 -11.82
CA HIS A 47 -23.91 -26.44 -11.49
C HIS A 47 -23.62 -25.99 -10.05
N ILE A 48 -23.60 -26.91 -9.08
CA ILE A 48 -23.27 -26.64 -7.67
C ILE A 48 -21.80 -26.22 -7.56
N ALA A 49 -20.87 -27.02 -8.11
CA ALA A 49 -19.44 -26.71 -8.10
C ALA A 49 -19.14 -25.36 -8.79
N ARG A 50 -19.80 -25.05 -9.92
CA ARG A 50 -19.66 -23.76 -10.61
C ARG A 50 -20.14 -22.60 -9.74
N ARG A 51 -21.27 -22.74 -9.05
CA ARG A 51 -21.80 -21.71 -8.13
C ARG A 51 -20.93 -21.54 -6.90
N GLU A 52 -20.41 -22.62 -6.33
CA GLU A 52 -19.48 -22.57 -5.20
C GLU A 52 -18.16 -21.89 -5.57
N PHE A 53 -17.60 -22.22 -6.74
CA PHE A 53 -16.41 -21.56 -7.27
C PHE A 53 -16.65 -20.06 -7.49
N LYS A 54 -17.80 -19.69 -8.10
CA LYS A 54 -18.18 -18.28 -8.27
C LYS A 54 -18.29 -17.55 -6.93
N ARG A 55 -18.94 -18.15 -5.93
CA ARG A 55 -19.07 -17.55 -4.59
C ARG A 55 -17.74 -17.38 -3.88
N ARG A 56 -16.79 -18.32 -4.06
CA ARG A 56 -15.43 -18.17 -3.53
C ARG A 56 -14.70 -17.01 -4.19
N LEU A 57 -14.79 -16.89 -5.51
CA LEU A 57 -14.21 -15.75 -6.23
C LEU A 57 -14.83 -14.41 -5.81
N GLU A 58 -16.16 -14.35 -5.64
CA GLU A 58 -16.88 -13.15 -5.16
C GLU A 58 -16.44 -12.78 -3.73
N LYS A 59 -16.34 -13.77 -2.83
CA LYS A 59 -15.85 -13.55 -1.46
C LYS A 59 -14.38 -13.11 -1.43
N ASP A 60 -13.55 -13.68 -2.29
CA ASP A 60 -12.15 -13.30 -2.42
C ASP A 60 -12.03 -11.89 -3.00
N SER A 61 -12.89 -11.49 -3.94
CA SER A 61 -12.93 -10.10 -4.44
C SER A 61 -13.41 -9.12 -3.39
N GLU A 62 -14.46 -9.44 -2.62
CA GLU A 62 -14.93 -8.58 -1.53
C GLU A 62 -13.85 -8.42 -0.44
N ALA A 63 -13.16 -9.50 -0.09
CA ALA A 63 -12.06 -9.46 0.88
C ALA A 63 -10.88 -8.63 0.37
N ARG A 64 -10.54 -8.75 -0.92
CA ARG A 64 -9.51 -7.91 -1.57
C ARG A 64 -9.90 -6.45 -1.56
N GLU A 65 -11.13 -6.12 -1.97
CA GLU A 65 -11.62 -4.74 -1.96
C GLU A 65 -11.64 -4.13 -0.57
N ALA A 66 -12.07 -4.89 0.45
CA ALA A 66 -12.06 -4.41 1.83
C ALA A 66 -10.64 -4.13 2.34
N PHE A 67 -9.69 -5.01 2.00
CA PHE A 67 -8.28 -4.81 2.31
C PHE A 67 -7.70 -3.59 1.58
N GLU A 68 -7.99 -3.45 0.28
CA GLU A 68 -7.57 -2.29 -0.51
C GLU A 68 -8.11 -0.97 0.07
N ARG A 69 -9.38 -0.94 0.49
CA ARG A 69 -9.97 0.23 1.16
C ARG A 69 -9.25 0.56 2.46
N GLN A 70 -8.96 -0.43 3.30
CA GLN A 70 -8.19 -0.21 4.53
C GLN A 70 -6.79 0.34 4.23
N VAL A 71 -6.10 -0.21 3.23
CA VAL A 71 -4.78 0.27 2.82
C VAL A 71 -4.85 1.73 2.32
N LEU A 72 -5.89 2.09 1.57
CA LEU A 72 -6.10 3.46 1.10
C LEU A 72 -6.42 4.42 2.25
N GLU A 73 -7.28 4.03 3.18
CA GLU A 73 -7.61 4.84 4.36
C GLU A 73 -6.39 5.08 5.24
N GLU A 74 -5.58 4.05 5.50
CA GLU A 74 -4.34 4.16 6.27
C GLU A 74 -3.29 5.01 5.55
N LYS A 75 -3.21 4.93 4.21
CA LYS A 75 -2.35 5.82 3.42
C LYS A 75 -2.82 7.28 3.53
N ALA A 76 -4.12 7.53 3.38
CA ALA A 76 -4.69 8.87 3.46
C ALA A 76 -4.55 9.48 4.86
N ARG A 77 -4.72 8.68 5.92
CA ARG A 77 -4.48 9.11 7.30
C ARG A 77 -3.02 9.53 7.51
N ARG A 78 -2.07 8.73 7.04
CA ARG A 78 -0.64 9.07 7.10
C ARG A 78 -0.31 10.32 6.31
N GLU A 79 -0.86 10.47 5.11
CA GLU A 79 -0.73 11.69 4.32
C GLU A 79 -1.25 12.93 5.06
N ALA A 80 -2.39 12.82 5.74
CA ALA A 80 -2.94 13.90 6.55
C ALA A 80 -2.04 14.26 7.75
N LEU A 81 -1.45 13.26 8.41
CA LEU A 81 -0.47 13.49 9.49
C LEU A 81 0.79 14.18 8.97
N ARG A 82 1.30 13.80 7.79
CA ARG A 82 2.45 14.48 7.18
C ARG A 82 2.15 15.95 6.84
N GLN A 83 0.95 16.22 6.34
CA GLN A 83 0.53 17.58 6.00
C GLN A 83 0.33 18.47 7.23
N SER A 84 -0.06 17.90 8.37
CA SER A 84 -0.24 18.67 9.61
C SER A 84 1.08 19.02 10.29
N ARG A 85 2.16 18.26 10.03
CA ARG A 85 3.51 18.55 10.56
C ARG A 85 4.08 19.83 9.95
N VAL A 86 4.53 20.74 10.82
CA VAL A 86 5.17 22.01 10.46
C VAL A 86 6.66 21.90 10.67
N ALA A 87 7.43 22.20 9.61
CA ALA A 87 8.89 22.14 9.65
C ALA A 87 9.45 23.32 10.45
N PRO A 88 10.29 23.08 11.48
CA PRO A 88 10.93 24.15 12.23
C PRO A 88 12.08 24.79 11.44
N ASP A 89 12.43 26.03 11.79
CA ASP A 89 13.46 26.82 11.12
C ASP A 89 14.84 26.76 11.82
N SER A 90 14.89 26.30 13.08
CA SER A 90 16.13 26.21 13.86
C SER A 90 16.81 24.84 13.67
N PRO A 91 18.16 24.77 13.52
CA PRO A 91 18.89 23.51 13.36
C PRO A 91 18.64 22.51 14.50
N ALA A 92 18.65 22.96 15.76
CA ALA A 92 18.39 22.10 16.92
C ALA A 92 16.95 21.56 16.91
N ALA A 93 15.97 22.41 16.62
CA ALA A 93 14.57 21.98 16.52
C ALA A 93 14.33 21.03 15.34
N LEU A 94 15.14 21.16 14.27
CA LEU A 94 15.09 20.27 13.13
C LEU A 94 15.61 18.87 13.46
N ILE A 95 16.62 18.76 14.33
CA ILE A 95 17.11 17.47 14.84
C ILE A 95 16.00 16.78 15.63
N GLU A 96 15.38 17.47 16.59
CA GLU A 96 14.26 16.93 17.36
C GLU A 96 13.10 16.49 16.44
N TYR A 97 12.77 17.32 15.45
CA TYR A 97 11.74 17.01 14.48
C TYR A 97 11.99 15.67 13.75
N PHE A 98 13.24 15.39 13.37
CA PHE A 98 13.59 14.12 12.73
C PHE A 98 13.62 12.94 13.70
N LEU A 99 13.97 13.15 14.97
CA LEU A 99 13.92 12.09 15.98
C LEU A 99 12.48 11.70 16.31
N ASP A 100 11.56 12.67 16.27
CA ASP A 100 10.11 12.45 16.37
C ASP A 100 9.48 11.96 15.04
N THR A 101 10.27 11.72 13.99
CA THR A 101 9.77 11.23 12.70
C THR A 101 9.79 9.71 12.66
N GLU A 102 8.69 9.10 12.22
CA GLU A 102 8.62 7.66 12.02
C GLU A 102 9.60 7.20 10.93
N ALA A 103 10.20 6.02 11.10
CA ALA A 103 11.16 5.47 10.14
C ALA A 103 10.61 5.33 8.71
N GLN A 104 9.29 5.18 8.54
CA GLN A 104 8.66 5.10 7.21
C GLN A 104 8.52 6.46 6.52
N ASP A 105 8.43 7.54 7.30
CA ASP A 105 8.21 8.89 6.79
C ASP A 105 9.51 9.71 6.74
N ILE A 106 10.60 9.22 7.33
CA ILE A 106 11.90 9.90 7.34
C ILE A 106 12.39 10.21 5.93
N GLU A 107 12.22 9.29 4.97
CA GLU A 107 12.60 9.50 3.57
C GLU A 107 11.82 10.66 2.94
N PHE A 108 10.53 10.77 3.25
CA PHE A 108 9.68 11.84 2.75
C PHE A 108 10.06 13.19 3.36
N GLU A 109 10.29 13.23 4.68
CA GLU A 109 10.69 14.46 5.36
C GLU A 109 12.09 14.92 4.93
N ILE A 110 13.03 13.99 4.68
CA ILE A 110 14.34 14.29 4.08
C ILE A 110 14.15 14.95 2.70
N ALA A 111 13.30 14.38 1.84
CA ALA A 111 13.03 14.93 0.51
C ALA A 111 12.39 16.33 0.59
N ARG A 112 11.45 16.53 1.52
CA ARG A 112 10.78 17.83 1.76
C ARG A 112 11.74 18.89 2.28
N LEU A 113 12.67 18.51 3.16
CA LEU A 113 13.58 19.40 3.87
C LEU A 113 14.98 19.45 3.26
N ARG A 114 15.20 18.80 2.11
CA ARG A 114 16.47 18.80 1.39
C ARG A 114 17.12 20.19 1.25
N PRO A 115 16.37 21.29 0.95
CA PRO A 115 16.96 22.62 0.85
C PRO A 115 17.52 23.15 2.18
N ARG A 116 17.02 22.65 3.32
CA ARG A 116 17.44 23.04 4.68
C ARG A 116 18.54 22.13 5.24
N LEU A 117 18.71 20.93 4.69
CA LEU A 117 19.80 20.00 5.01
C LEU A 117 21.10 20.45 4.33
N THR A 118 21.65 21.57 4.82
CA THR A 118 22.93 22.15 4.37
C THR A 118 24.10 21.56 5.14
N GLU A 119 25.32 21.80 4.68
CA GLU A 119 26.54 21.43 5.39
C GLU A 119 26.62 22.05 6.79
N GLU A 120 26.06 23.26 6.96
CA GLU A 120 25.95 23.94 8.26
C GLU A 120 25.12 23.12 9.27
N PHE A 121 23.99 22.56 8.84
CA PHE A 121 23.17 21.67 9.66
C PHE A 121 23.95 20.43 10.11
N PHE A 122 24.65 19.77 9.18
CA PHE A 122 25.45 18.59 9.51
C PHE A 122 26.62 18.92 10.44
N SER A 123 27.22 20.11 10.30
CA SER A 123 28.26 20.58 11.22
C SER A 123 27.70 20.78 12.64
N HIS A 124 26.48 21.32 12.77
CA HIS A 124 25.81 21.47 14.06
C HIS A 124 25.53 20.11 14.71
N LEU A 125 25.02 19.15 13.94
CA LEU A 125 24.77 17.78 14.41
C LEU A 125 26.08 17.10 14.87
N GLN A 126 27.18 17.27 14.13
CA GLN A 126 28.49 16.76 14.52
C GLN A 126 29.01 17.39 15.82
N LEU A 127 28.76 18.68 16.04
CA LEU A 127 29.14 19.37 17.27
C LEU A 127 28.35 18.83 18.47
N GLU A 128 27.04 18.63 18.34
CA GLU A 128 26.21 18.04 19.39
C GLU A 128 26.63 16.60 19.71
N LEU A 129 26.90 15.78 18.68
CA LEU A 129 27.47 14.44 18.86
C LEU A 129 28.83 14.49 19.57
N GLY A 130 29.68 15.45 19.20
CA GLY A 130 30.96 15.67 19.86
C GLY A 130 30.80 16.02 21.34
N GLN A 131 29.88 16.93 21.67
CA GLN A 131 29.58 17.33 23.04
C GLN A 131 29.11 16.14 23.87
N LEU A 132 28.21 15.31 23.34
CA LEU A 132 27.70 14.13 24.03
C LEU A 132 28.77 13.04 24.18
N ARG A 133 29.62 12.83 23.16
CA ARG A 133 30.73 11.85 23.21
C ARG A 133 31.79 12.19 24.25
N PHE A 134 32.08 13.48 24.44
CA PHE A 134 33.11 13.96 25.37
C PHE A 134 32.56 14.42 26.72
N ALA A 135 31.24 14.41 26.91
CA ALA A 135 30.63 14.70 28.21
C ALA A 135 31.01 13.63 29.24
N VAL A 136 31.41 14.08 30.42
CA VAL A 136 31.64 13.25 31.61
C VAL A 136 30.81 13.89 32.74
N PRO A 137 29.88 13.19 33.40
CA PRO A 137 29.66 11.74 33.44
C PRO A 137 28.81 11.19 32.29
N LYS A 138 29.06 9.94 31.90
CA LYS A 138 28.22 9.18 30.97
C LYS A 138 27.08 8.54 31.74
N THR A 139 25.89 9.11 31.64
CA THR A 139 24.65 8.47 32.12
C THR A 139 24.06 7.63 30.98
N GLU A 140 23.28 6.60 31.31
CA GLU A 140 22.62 5.74 30.32
C GLU A 140 21.79 6.57 29.32
N ASP A 141 21.03 7.56 29.81
CA ASP A 141 20.25 8.49 28.97
C ASP A 141 21.09 9.24 27.93
N MET A 142 22.36 9.57 28.23
CA MET A 142 23.24 10.27 27.29
C MET A 142 23.82 9.31 26.24
N GLU A 143 24.03 8.04 26.60
CA GLU A 143 24.48 7.00 25.67
C GLU A 143 23.36 6.61 24.71
N ASP A 144 22.12 6.48 25.20
CA ASP A 144 20.95 6.23 24.36
C ASP A 144 20.73 7.38 23.36
N ARG A 145 20.81 8.63 23.84
CA ARG A 145 20.68 9.81 22.98
C ARG A 145 21.78 9.89 21.92
N LEU A 146 23.00 9.49 22.27
CA LEU A 146 24.11 9.42 21.33
C LEU A 146 23.81 8.40 20.21
N ILE A 147 23.28 7.22 20.55
CA ILE A 147 22.92 6.19 19.57
C ILE A 147 21.82 6.70 18.64
N GLU A 148 20.79 7.37 19.17
CA GLU A 148 19.72 7.98 18.37
C GLU A 148 20.26 8.99 17.35
N LEU A 149 21.14 9.90 17.81
CA LEU A 149 21.72 10.93 16.95
C LEU A 149 22.69 10.37 15.91
N GLU A 150 23.45 9.31 16.24
CA GLU A 150 24.31 8.62 15.28
C GLU A 150 23.49 7.90 14.20
N ALA A 151 22.42 7.21 14.62
CA ALA A 151 21.48 6.57 13.70
C ALA A 151 20.82 7.60 12.77
N LEU A 152 20.38 8.73 13.34
CA LEU A 152 19.81 9.83 12.58
C LEU A 152 20.82 10.40 11.57
N GLN A 153 22.05 10.69 12.00
CA GLN A 153 23.09 11.22 11.12
C GLN A 153 23.29 10.32 9.90
N LYS A 154 23.40 9.01 10.13
CA LYS A 154 23.57 8.03 9.06
C LYS A 154 22.37 8.01 8.12
N ALA A 155 21.15 7.98 8.67
CA ALA A 155 19.92 7.99 7.88
C ALA A 155 19.78 9.26 7.01
N LEU A 156 20.12 10.43 7.55
CA LEU A 156 20.08 11.70 6.82
C LEU A 156 21.12 11.74 5.70
N LEU A 157 22.33 11.24 5.91
CA LEU A 157 23.35 11.17 4.86
C LEU A 157 22.95 10.21 3.74
N GLU A 158 22.53 8.99 4.08
CA GLU A 158 22.08 8.01 3.09
C GLU A 158 20.85 8.53 2.31
N GLY A 159 19.89 9.15 3.00
CA GLY A 159 18.68 9.69 2.39
C GLY A 159 18.94 10.89 1.48
N THR A 160 19.84 11.81 1.85
CA THR A 160 20.20 12.95 0.99
C THR A 160 20.96 12.51 -0.24
N GLU A 161 21.91 11.56 -0.12
CA GLU A 161 22.58 10.97 -1.28
C GLU A 161 21.61 10.24 -2.22
N ALA A 162 20.67 9.47 -1.67
CA ALA A 162 19.65 8.77 -2.45
C ALA A 162 18.76 9.77 -3.20
N TYR A 163 18.34 10.85 -2.54
CA TYR A 163 17.56 11.92 -3.14
C TYR A 163 18.32 12.60 -4.29
N ASP A 164 19.58 12.96 -4.08
CA ASP A 164 20.40 13.64 -5.10
C ASP A 164 20.62 12.74 -6.32
N LYS A 165 20.88 11.44 -6.11
CA LYS A 165 20.97 10.43 -7.18
C LYS A 165 19.65 10.34 -7.97
N MET A 166 18.52 10.25 -7.27
CA MET A 166 17.19 10.22 -7.89
C MET A 166 16.92 11.50 -8.71
N GLN A 167 17.28 12.67 -8.18
CA GLN A 167 17.12 13.94 -8.89
C GLN A 167 17.89 13.95 -10.22
N ILE A 168 19.15 13.51 -10.20
CA ILE A 168 19.97 13.38 -11.41
C ILE A 168 19.32 12.43 -12.41
N ASP A 169 18.81 11.29 -11.95
CA ASP A 169 18.18 10.28 -12.81
C ASP A 169 16.86 10.75 -13.42
N LEU A 170 16.10 11.58 -12.70
CA LEU A 170 14.87 12.22 -13.21
C LEU A 170 15.17 13.29 -14.26
N VAL A 171 16.20 14.11 -14.03
CA VAL A 171 16.65 15.12 -15.02
C VAL A 171 17.11 14.43 -16.30
N LYS A 172 17.95 13.40 -16.19
CA LYS A 172 18.38 12.58 -17.34
C LYS A 172 17.20 11.92 -18.05
N ALA A 173 16.25 11.36 -17.31
CA ALA A 173 15.06 10.75 -17.90
C ALA A 173 14.21 11.77 -18.68
N LYS A 174 14.06 12.99 -18.16
CA LYS A 174 13.38 14.08 -18.86
C LYS A 174 14.10 14.46 -20.16
N GLU A 175 15.43 14.60 -20.14
CA GLU A 175 16.23 14.86 -21.33
C GLU A 175 16.08 13.76 -22.38
N SER A 176 16.16 12.50 -21.94
CA SER A 176 15.90 11.32 -22.76
C SER A 176 14.50 11.33 -23.38
N LEU A 177 13.46 11.67 -22.62
CA LEU A 177 12.09 11.83 -23.17
C LEU A 177 12.02 12.95 -24.20
N MET A 178 12.62 14.11 -23.92
CA MET A 178 12.62 15.22 -24.87
C MET A 178 13.30 14.81 -26.18
N LYS A 179 14.40 14.05 -26.13
CA LYS A 179 15.05 13.49 -27.32
C LYS A 179 14.13 12.55 -28.09
N ILE A 180 13.42 11.64 -27.41
CA ILE A 180 12.47 10.71 -28.04
C ILE A 180 11.30 11.47 -28.71
N LEU A 181 10.74 12.47 -28.03
CA LEU A 181 9.56 13.19 -28.52
C LEU A 181 9.89 14.18 -29.65
N THR A 182 11.14 14.63 -29.74
CA THR A 182 11.59 15.56 -30.79
C THR A 182 12.23 14.85 -31.98
N SER A 183 12.53 13.56 -31.87
CA SER A 183 13.15 12.80 -32.96
C SER A 183 12.19 12.53 -34.11
N LYS A 184 12.72 12.55 -35.33
CA LYS A 184 11.96 12.19 -36.54
C LYS A 184 11.67 10.69 -36.59
N ASP A 185 12.64 9.88 -36.14
CA ASP A 185 12.59 8.42 -36.14
C ASP A 185 12.74 7.87 -34.71
N VAL A 186 11.60 7.76 -34.01
CA VAL A 186 11.52 7.28 -32.62
C VAL A 186 12.22 5.92 -32.44
N LYS A 187 12.04 4.99 -33.38
CA LYS A 187 12.60 3.63 -33.29
C LYS A 187 14.14 3.63 -33.35
N ALA A 188 14.73 4.42 -34.24
CA ALA A 188 16.18 4.53 -34.36
C ALA A 188 16.78 5.17 -33.10
N THR A 189 16.15 6.23 -32.59
CA THR A 189 16.59 6.88 -31.35
C THR A 189 16.46 5.98 -30.12
N LEU A 190 15.44 5.13 -30.06
CA LEU A 190 15.31 4.16 -28.96
C LEU A 190 16.40 3.11 -29.01
N LEU A 191 16.78 2.62 -30.20
CA LEU A 191 17.89 1.67 -30.34
C LEU A 191 19.22 2.31 -29.91
N GLU A 192 19.50 3.54 -30.34
CA GLU A 192 20.68 4.30 -29.90
C GLU A 192 20.70 4.50 -28.37
N MET A 193 19.54 4.79 -27.76
CA MET A 193 19.43 4.97 -26.32
C MET A 193 19.57 3.66 -25.53
N VAL A 194 19.14 2.53 -26.09
CA VAL A 194 19.41 1.19 -25.52
C VAL A 194 20.91 0.92 -25.54
N GLU A 195 21.58 1.18 -26.67
CA GLU A 195 23.03 1.00 -26.80
C GLU A 195 23.82 1.86 -25.81
N GLN A 196 23.35 3.08 -25.52
CA GLN A 196 23.95 4.00 -24.55
C GLN A 196 23.53 3.72 -23.09
N ASN A 197 22.77 2.67 -22.80
CA ASN A 197 22.17 2.40 -21.48
C ASN A 197 21.41 3.61 -20.90
N ALA A 198 20.77 4.41 -21.75
CA ALA A 198 20.03 5.61 -21.36
C ALA A 198 18.56 5.32 -20.98
N LEU A 199 18.14 4.05 -21.06
CA LEU A 199 16.82 3.59 -20.61
C LEU A 199 16.82 3.31 -19.10
N ASN A 200 16.55 4.35 -18.33
CA ASN A 200 16.51 4.27 -16.87
C ASN A 200 15.11 3.90 -16.35
N ARG A 201 15.03 3.35 -15.14
CA ARG A 201 13.75 3.05 -14.46
C ARG A 201 12.85 4.29 -14.35
N SER A 202 13.46 5.45 -14.12
CA SER A 202 12.79 6.76 -14.09
C SER A 202 12.12 7.12 -15.42
N LEU A 203 12.76 6.82 -16.55
CA LEU A 203 12.20 7.03 -17.89
C LEU A 203 10.94 6.17 -18.10
N LEU A 204 11.00 4.90 -17.73
CA LEU A 204 9.86 3.98 -17.83
C LEU A 204 8.70 4.43 -16.93
N ALA A 205 8.98 4.84 -15.70
CA ALA A 205 7.96 5.33 -14.78
C ALA A 205 7.22 6.56 -15.34
N LEU A 206 7.93 7.50 -15.97
CA LEU A 206 7.30 8.67 -16.61
C LEU A 206 6.41 8.28 -17.80
N LEU A 207 6.80 7.27 -18.57
CA LEU A 207 5.99 6.74 -19.66
C LEU A 207 4.74 6.02 -19.12
N ASP A 208 4.90 5.19 -18.09
CA ASP A 208 3.80 4.49 -17.43
C ASP A 208 2.78 5.47 -16.82
N GLU A 209 3.26 6.54 -16.18
CA GLU A 209 2.40 7.60 -15.64
C GLU A 209 1.63 8.31 -16.76
N ASN A 210 2.29 8.63 -17.88
CA ASN A 210 1.63 9.25 -19.04
C ASN A 210 0.55 8.31 -19.62
N ILE A 211 0.86 7.02 -19.79
CA ILE A 211 -0.09 6.00 -20.24
C ILE A 211 -1.29 5.92 -19.27
N ALA A 212 -1.04 5.86 -17.96
CA ALA A 212 -2.09 5.82 -16.95
C ALA A 212 -2.97 7.08 -16.96
N ASN A 213 -2.37 8.26 -17.16
CA ASN A 213 -3.09 9.52 -17.29
C ASN A 213 -3.93 9.56 -18.58
N ALA A 214 -3.41 9.06 -19.70
CA ALA A 214 -4.16 8.93 -20.94
C ALA A 214 -5.36 7.98 -20.80
N HIS A 215 -5.20 6.85 -20.09
CA HIS A 215 -6.31 5.96 -19.78
C HIS A 215 -7.36 6.62 -18.90
N ARG A 216 -6.97 7.35 -17.86
CA ARG A 216 -7.90 8.12 -17.00
C ARG A 216 -8.65 9.19 -17.79
N GLY A 217 -7.96 9.93 -18.67
CA GLY A 217 -8.58 10.95 -19.53
C GLY A 217 -9.60 10.35 -20.52
N ASN A 218 -9.27 9.21 -21.12
CA ASN A 218 -10.20 8.50 -22.01
C ASN A 218 -11.37 7.85 -21.26
N GLN A 219 -11.19 7.45 -20.01
CA GLN A 219 -12.31 7.01 -19.17
C GLN A 219 -13.25 8.17 -18.81
N LEU A 220 -12.71 9.35 -18.49
CA LEU A 220 -13.51 10.56 -18.24
C LEU A 220 -14.30 10.99 -19.48
N SER A 221 -13.70 10.95 -20.66
CA SER A 221 -14.40 11.29 -21.91
C SER A 221 -15.48 10.25 -22.27
N LEU A 222 -15.22 8.95 -22.06
CA LEU A 222 -16.24 7.91 -22.23
C LEU A 222 -17.40 8.09 -21.25
N LEU A 223 -17.14 8.41 -19.98
CA LEU A 223 -18.18 8.67 -18.99
C LEU A 223 -19.02 9.92 -19.35
N GLN A 224 -18.41 10.97 -19.91
CA GLN A 224 -19.13 12.13 -20.43
C GLN A 224 -20.02 11.77 -21.63
N THR A 225 -19.52 10.96 -22.58
CA THR A 225 -20.34 10.54 -23.73
C THR A 225 -21.50 9.61 -23.38
N ILE A 226 -21.38 8.85 -22.29
CA ILE A 226 -22.45 7.97 -21.79
C ILE A 226 -23.50 8.78 -21.00
N THR A 227 -23.09 9.89 -20.38
CA THR A 227 -23.99 10.74 -19.57
C THR A 227 -24.70 11.83 -20.37
N GLU A 228 -24.23 12.17 -21.58
CA GLU A 228 -24.95 13.01 -22.52
C GLU A 228 -25.60 12.19 -23.66
N PRO A 229 -26.87 11.76 -23.52
CA PRO A 229 -27.60 11.24 -24.66
C PRO A 229 -27.82 12.37 -25.66
N LYS A 230 -27.07 12.36 -26.77
CA LYS A 230 -27.37 13.17 -27.95
C LYS A 230 -28.72 12.72 -28.53
N PHE A 231 -29.79 13.31 -28.05
CA PHE A 231 -31.06 13.31 -28.77
C PHE A 231 -30.94 14.27 -29.96
N ARG A 232 -30.95 13.70 -31.17
CA ARG A 232 -31.32 14.40 -32.41
C ARG A 232 -32.46 13.65 -33.04
#